data_AF-A0AAV8W3T0-F1
#
_entry.id   AF-A0AAV8W3T0-F1
#
_cell.length_a   1.000
_cell.length_b   1.000
_cell.length_c   1.000
_cell.angle_alpha   90.00
_cell.angle_beta   90.00
_cell.angle_gamma   90.00
#
_symmetry.space_group_name_H-M   'P 1'
#
loop_
_entity.id
_entity.type
_entity.pdbx_description
1 polymer ?
#
loop_
_entity_poly.entity_id
_entity_poly.type
_entity_poly.pdbx_seq_one_letter_code
_entity_poly.pdbx_strand_id
1 'polypeptide(L)'
;MRHFVGEVKTCVFLFRIRSHSTSSTASSEASIDLTKNDRHSSKKHKSRKMDEVERLAEMERQRRQREAEQRLIEEETAKRIEELVKKRVEEELEKRKDEIEREVTKRVEEAKRIMEKQLMEDLEKRREKQREEERRREEEERKKQEMVEKILEENQRKIEEAQKKLAEERLAMVEEQRKIDEERQRLRKEQEKRTKEEQKKILGKNNSRPKLSFSLKPVI
;
A
#
# COMPACT_ATOMS: atom_id res chain seq x y z
N MET A 1 38.98 -38.35 6.83
CA MET A 1 39.51 -39.48 6.04
C MET A 1 39.13 -39.29 4.58
N ARG A 2 40.11 -38.95 3.75
CA ARG A 2 40.29 -39.27 2.32
C ARG A 2 41.19 -38.19 1.73
N HIS A 3 42.48 -38.44 1.88
CA HIS A 3 43.56 -37.72 1.23
C HIS A 3 43.46 -37.95 -0.28
N PHE A 4 43.42 -36.88 -1.06
CA PHE A 4 43.64 -36.94 -2.50
C PHE A 4 45.04 -36.35 -2.73
N VAL A 5 46.03 -37.24 -2.77
CA VAL A 5 47.42 -36.90 -3.10
C VAL A 5 47.52 -36.87 -4.62
N GLY A 6 47.46 -35.67 -5.19
CA GLY A 6 47.75 -35.44 -6.60
C GLY A 6 49.24 -35.21 -6.80
N GLU A 7 49.97 -36.26 -7.16
CA GLU A 7 51.33 -36.15 -7.72
C GLU A 7 51.26 -35.49 -9.10
N VAL A 8 51.79 -34.27 -9.23
CA VAL A 8 52.10 -33.68 -10.53
C VAL A 8 53.61 -33.50 -10.63
N LYS A 9 54.15 -34.39 -11.46
CA LYS A 9 55.53 -34.56 -11.92
C LYS A 9 56.28 -33.23 -12.13
N THR A 10 57.33 -33.02 -11.35
CA THR A 10 58.40 -32.07 -11.67
C THR A 10 59.21 -32.64 -12.84
N CYS A 11 58.96 -32.14 -14.05
CA CYS A 11 59.81 -32.43 -15.20
C CYS A 11 61.03 -31.51 -15.13
N VAL A 12 62.10 -32.00 -14.51
CA VAL A 12 63.43 -31.40 -14.55
C VAL A 12 64.03 -31.67 -15.94
N PHE A 13 63.97 -30.69 -16.83
CA PHE A 13 64.70 -30.76 -18.10
C PHE A 13 66.10 -30.15 -17.89
N LEU A 14 67.03 -31.00 -17.45
CA LEU A 14 68.47 -30.74 -17.53
C LEU A 14 68.94 -31.26 -18.90
N PHE A 15 69.29 -30.35 -19.81
CA PHE A 15 70.09 -30.67 -20.99
C PHE A 15 71.13 -29.56 -21.17
N ARG A 16 72.36 -29.80 -20.67
CA ARG A 16 73.50 -30.30 -21.44
C ARG A 16 74.22 -29.15 -22.16
N ILE A 17 75.29 -28.72 -21.50
CA ILE A 17 76.43 -27.98 -22.06
C ILE A 17 76.75 -28.49 -23.47
N ARG A 18 76.78 -27.59 -24.45
CA ARG A 18 77.39 -27.86 -25.76
C ARG A 18 78.47 -26.82 -26.05
N SER A 19 79.67 -27.35 -25.99
CA SER A 19 80.98 -26.76 -26.16
C SER A 19 81.16 -25.89 -27.41
N HIS A 20 81.97 -24.85 -27.22
CA HIS A 20 83.14 -24.50 -28.03
C HIS A 20 83.15 -24.92 -29.52
N SER A 21 83.14 -23.91 -30.40
CA SER A 21 83.78 -24.00 -31.71
C SER A 21 85.02 -23.13 -31.71
N THR A 22 86.16 -23.79 -31.48
CA THR A 22 87.49 -23.34 -31.88
C THR A 22 87.64 -23.59 -33.39
N SER A 23 87.84 -22.54 -34.19
CA SER A 23 88.45 -22.67 -35.51
C SER A 23 89.87 -22.13 -35.44
N SER A 24 90.81 -23.05 -35.47
CA SER A 24 92.26 -22.86 -35.54
C SER A 24 92.76 -22.83 -36.98
N THR A 25 94.02 -22.39 -37.13
CA THR A 25 94.96 -22.51 -38.27
C THR A 25 94.83 -21.47 -39.39
N ALA A 26 95.89 -20.97 -40.01
CA ALA A 26 97.32 -20.90 -39.70
C ALA A 26 97.98 -19.95 -40.74
N SER A 27 99.22 -19.56 -40.44
CA SER A 27 100.28 -19.13 -41.36
C SER A 27 100.60 -17.63 -41.38
N SER A 28 101.60 -17.31 -40.58
CA SER A 28 102.50 -16.17 -40.75
C SER A 28 103.50 -16.49 -41.86
N GLU A 29 103.79 -15.52 -42.73
CA GLU A 29 105.15 -15.14 -43.17
C GLU A 29 105.01 -13.93 -44.11
N ALA A 30 105.25 -12.73 -43.57
CA ALA A 30 105.41 -11.51 -44.36
C ALA A 30 106.70 -10.83 -43.91
N SER A 31 107.59 -10.70 -44.89
CA SER A 31 108.98 -10.27 -44.78
C SER A 31 109.09 -8.84 -44.25
N ILE A 32 110.08 -8.63 -43.38
CA ILE A 32 110.53 -7.35 -42.88
C ILE A 32 111.22 -6.55 -44.01
N ASP A 33 110.77 -5.32 -44.25
CA ASP A 33 111.60 -4.28 -44.87
C ASP A 33 111.52 -3.00 -44.04
N LEU A 34 112.66 -2.60 -43.51
CA LEU A 34 112.86 -1.51 -42.57
C LEU A 34 113.28 -0.26 -43.34
N THR A 35 112.36 0.66 -43.65
CA THR A 35 112.75 2.05 -43.95
C THR A 35 111.70 3.08 -43.52
N LYS A 36 112.11 3.93 -42.55
CA LYS A 36 111.76 5.35 -42.32
C LYS A 36 110.31 5.82 -42.63
N ASN A 37 109.50 6.09 -41.60
CA ASN A 37 108.72 7.35 -41.45
C ASN A 37 107.75 7.35 -40.23
N ASP A 38 108.27 7.68 -39.05
CA ASP A 38 107.54 7.64 -37.78
C ASP A 38 106.62 8.84 -37.46
N ARG A 39 106.28 9.70 -38.44
CA ARG A 39 105.42 10.87 -38.17
C ARG A 39 104.16 11.00 -39.01
N HIS A 40 103.89 10.08 -39.94
CA HIS A 40 102.64 10.05 -40.73
C HIS A 40 101.79 8.79 -40.50
N SER A 41 102.35 7.75 -39.86
CA SER A 41 101.63 6.52 -39.51
C SER A 41 100.53 6.76 -38.44
N SER A 42 100.80 7.59 -37.42
CA SER A 42 99.82 7.79 -36.33
C SER A 42 98.54 8.52 -36.80
N LYS A 43 98.62 9.46 -37.74
CA LYS A 43 97.45 10.13 -38.33
C LYS A 43 96.62 9.18 -39.20
N LYS A 44 97.25 8.31 -39.98
CA LYS A 44 96.56 7.33 -40.85
C LYS A 44 95.97 6.17 -40.05
N HIS A 45 96.62 5.75 -38.96
CA HIS A 45 96.08 4.77 -38.04
C HIS A 45 94.95 5.35 -37.18
N LYS A 46 95.03 6.65 -36.84
CA LYS A 46 93.96 7.39 -36.18
C LYS A 46 92.77 7.63 -37.12
N SER A 47 92.97 7.98 -38.39
CA SER A 47 91.85 8.11 -39.35
C SER A 47 91.19 6.77 -39.63
N ARG A 48 91.95 5.69 -39.88
CA ARG A 48 91.38 4.34 -40.02
C ARG A 48 90.66 3.85 -38.77
N LYS A 49 91.15 4.21 -37.57
CA LYS A 49 90.43 3.95 -36.31
C LYS A 49 89.17 4.80 -36.19
N MET A 50 89.17 6.05 -36.66
CA MET A 50 87.97 6.89 -36.70
C MET A 50 86.95 6.34 -37.71
N ASP A 51 87.39 5.84 -38.87
CA ASP A 51 86.53 5.21 -39.89
C ASP A 51 85.92 3.88 -39.37
N GLU A 52 86.71 3.07 -38.64
CA GLU A 52 86.21 1.83 -38.00
C GLU A 52 85.25 2.16 -36.85
N VAL A 53 85.54 3.19 -36.05
CA VAL A 53 84.65 3.70 -35.00
C VAL A 53 83.37 4.27 -35.60
N GLU A 54 83.44 4.94 -36.75
CA GLU A 54 82.29 5.46 -37.48
C GLU A 54 81.43 4.34 -38.07
N ARG A 55 82.05 3.30 -38.63
CA ARG A 55 81.37 2.08 -39.10
C ARG A 55 80.72 1.29 -37.96
N LEU A 56 81.40 1.19 -36.80
CA LEU A 56 80.84 0.59 -35.59
C LEU A 56 79.68 1.42 -35.02
N ALA A 57 79.79 2.75 -35.05
CA ALA A 57 78.73 3.65 -34.63
C ALA A 57 77.52 3.61 -35.57
N GLU A 58 77.73 3.43 -36.88
CA GLU A 58 76.66 3.23 -37.86
C GLU A 58 75.94 1.89 -37.65
N MET A 59 76.69 0.81 -37.42
CA MET A 59 76.13 -0.50 -37.04
C MET A 59 75.37 -0.43 -35.70
N GLU A 60 75.86 0.34 -34.73
CA GLU A 60 75.20 0.57 -33.45
C GLU A 60 73.89 1.38 -33.61
N ARG A 61 73.88 2.41 -34.47
CA ARG A 61 72.66 3.16 -34.80
C ARG A 61 71.60 2.28 -35.47
N GLN A 62 72.00 1.44 -36.44
CA GLN A 62 71.08 0.48 -37.06
C GLN A 62 70.56 -0.54 -36.04
N ARG A 63 71.38 -0.98 -35.08
CA ARG A 63 70.93 -1.85 -34.00
C ARG A 63 69.88 -1.18 -33.13
N ARG A 64 70.09 0.08 -32.74
CA ARG A 64 69.12 0.87 -31.96
C ARG A 64 67.83 1.14 -32.72
N GLN A 65 67.89 1.35 -34.03
CA GLN A 65 66.69 1.52 -34.87
C GLN A 65 65.86 0.23 -34.90
N ARG A 66 66.50 -0.92 -35.15
CA ARG A 66 65.82 -2.22 -35.12
C ARG A 66 65.27 -2.55 -33.73
N GLU A 67 66.01 -2.25 -32.67
CA GLU A 67 65.53 -2.41 -31.29
C GLU A 67 64.33 -1.50 -30.99
N ALA A 68 64.33 -0.25 -31.48
CA ALA A 68 63.20 0.67 -31.30
C ALA A 68 61.97 0.23 -32.10
N GLU A 69 62.15 -0.22 -33.34
CA GLU A 69 61.08 -0.79 -34.18
C GLU A 69 60.52 -2.07 -33.57
N GLN A 70 61.37 -2.98 -33.07
CA GLN A 70 60.95 -4.19 -32.38
C GLN A 70 60.17 -3.85 -31.10
N ARG A 71 60.62 -2.88 -30.31
CA ARG A 71 59.89 -2.42 -29.13
C ARG A 71 58.52 -1.83 -29.47
N LEU A 72 58.39 -1.07 -30.55
CA LEU A 72 57.09 -0.55 -30.99
C LEU A 72 56.14 -1.69 -31.40
N ILE A 73 56.65 -2.71 -32.08
CA ILE A 73 55.86 -3.90 -32.46
C ILE A 73 55.46 -4.71 -31.21
N GLU A 74 56.36 -4.90 -30.26
CA GLU A 74 56.07 -5.55 -28.98
C GLU A 74 55.03 -4.78 -28.16
N GLU A 75 55.13 -3.45 -28.13
CA GLU A 75 54.13 -2.59 -27.48
C GLU A 75 52.77 -2.64 -28.19
N GLU A 76 52.72 -2.61 -29.52
CA GLU A 76 51.48 -2.74 -30.28
C GLU A 76 50.82 -4.12 -30.07
N THR A 77 51.62 -5.18 -30.04
CA THR A 77 51.11 -6.53 -29.79
C THR A 77 50.65 -6.71 -28.35
N ALA A 78 51.38 -6.16 -27.38
CA ALA A 78 50.97 -6.12 -25.98
C ALA A 78 49.65 -5.34 -25.81
N LYS A 79 49.50 -4.18 -26.46
CA LYS A 79 48.25 -3.38 -26.46
C LYS A 79 47.08 -4.16 -27.06
N ARG A 80 47.26 -4.85 -28.18
CA ARG A 80 46.19 -5.68 -28.79
C ARG A 80 45.76 -6.82 -27.86
N ILE A 81 46.72 -7.45 -27.19
CA ILE A 81 46.44 -8.52 -26.22
C ILE A 81 45.70 -7.93 -25.00
N GLU A 82 46.15 -6.80 -24.48
CA GLU A 82 45.52 -6.10 -23.35
C GLU A 82 44.07 -5.71 -23.68
N GLU A 83 43.81 -5.16 -24.87
CA GLU A 83 42.45 -4.81 -25.31
C GLU A 83 41.53 -6.03 -25.43
N LEU A 84 42.03 -7.15 -25.96
CA LEU A 84 41.24 -8.38 -26.07
C LEU A 84 40.94 -8.98 -24.70
N VAL A 85 41.92 -8.98 -23.79
CA VAL A 85 41.73 -9.44 -22.41
C VAL A 85 40.76 -8.53 -21.69
N LYS A 86 40.93 -7.21 -21.79
CA LYS A 86 40.03 -6.22 -21.18
C LYS A 86 38.60 -6.39 -21.66
N LYS A 87 38.37 -6.51 -22.97
CA LYS A 87 37.03 -6.75 -23.55
C LYS A 87 36.40 -8.03 -23.04
N ARG A 88 37.15 -9.15 -23.02
CA ARG A 88 36.64 -10.43 -22.51
C ARG A 88 36.29 -10.37 -21.02
N VAL A 89 37.14 -9.74 -20.21
CA VAL A 89 36.91 -9.56 -18.78
C VAL A 89 35.71 -8.64 -18.54
N GLU A 90 35.59 -7.56 -19.30
CA GLU A 90 34.48 -6.61 -19.21
C GLU A 90 33.14 -7.28 -19.57
N GLU A 91 33.06 -8.03 -20.67
CA GLU A 91 31.87 -8.80 -21.04
C GLU A 91 31.47 -9.84 -19.98
N GLU A 92 32.44 -10.52 -19.35
CA GLU A 92 32.16 -11.48 -18.28
C GLU A 92 31.67 -10.80 -17.00
N LEU A 93 32.29 -9.66 -16.65
CA LEU A 93 31.86 -8.87 -15.49
C LEU A 93 30.49 -8.24 -15.73
N GLU A 94 30.21 -7.75 -16.93
CA GLU A 94 28.92 -7.16 -17.31
C GLU A 94 27.80 -8.20 -17.22
N LYS A 95 27.99 -9.40 -17.78
CA LYS A 95 27.00 -10.49 -17.64
C LYS A 95 26.70 -10.84 -16.18
N ARG A 96 27.74 -10.93 -15.35
CA ARG A 96 27.57 -11.21 -13.91
C ARG A 96 26.91 -10.05 -13.18
N LYS A 97 27.24 -8.80 -13.53
CA LYS A 97 26.59 -7.60 -12.98
C LYS A 97 25.12 -7.57 -13.35
N ASP A 98 24.78 -7.76 -14.61
CA ASP A 98 23.39 -7.76 -15.08
C ASP A 98 22.55 -8.85 -14.41
N GLU A 99 23.14 -10.03 -14.16
CA GLU A 99 22.48 -11.10 -13.42
C GLU A 99 22.23 -10.72 -11.95
N ILE A 100 23.26 -10.19 -11.29
CA ILE A 100 23.16 -9.72 -9.90
C ILE A 100 22.16 -8.55 -9.79
N GLU A 101 22.21 -7.57 -10.68
CA GLU A 101 21.32 -6.41 -10.70
C GLU A 101 19.88 -6.85 -10.94
N ARG A 102 19.62 -7.78 -11.85
CA ARG A 102 18.28 -8.35 -12.07
C ARG A 102 17.77 -9.08 -10.83
N GLU A 103 18.62 -9.77 -10.09
CA GLU A 103 18.19 -10.45 -8.86
C GLU A 103 17.95 -9.46 -7.72
N VAL A 104 18.83 -8.49 -7.53
CA VAL A 104 18.68 -7.44 -6.51
C VAL A 104 17.43 -6.62 -6.77
N THR A 105 17.18 -6.20 -8.02
CA THR A 105 15.98 -5.45 -8.40
C THR A 105 14.72 -6.26 -8.11
N LYS A 106 14.68 -7.55 -8.47
CA LYS A 106 13.55 -8.45 -8.12
C LYS A 106 13.30 -8.53 -6.62
N ARG A 107 14.32 -8.75 -5.80
CA ARG A 107 14.17 -8.83 -4.33
C ARG A 107 13.70 -7.49 -3.73
N VAL A 108 14.19 -6.37 -4.25
CA VAL A 108 13.76 -5.03 -3.82
C VAL A 108 12.31 -4.77 -4.23
N GLU A 109 11.91 -5.15 -5.44
CA GLU A 109 10.52 -5.05 -5.88
C GLU A 109 9.59 -5.92 -5.04
N GLU A 110 9.97 -7.16 -4.73
CA GLU A 110 9.19 -8.04 -3.86
C GLU A 110 9.03 -7.43 -2.46
N ALA A 111 10.11 -6.90 -1.88
CA ALA A 111 10.05 -6.20 -0.59
C ALA A 111 9.14 -4.96 -0.65
N LYS A 112 9.26 -4.15 -1.72
CA LYS A 112 8.38 -2.99 -1.95
C LYS A 112 6.92 -3.41 -2.07
N ARG A 113 6.60 -4.44 -2.86
CA ARG A 113 5.23 -4.95 -3.03
C ARG A 113 4.63 -5.44 -1.71
N ILE A 114 5.42 -6.11 -0.87
CA ILE A 114 4.96 -6.55 0.45
C ILE A 114 4.64 -5.35 1.33
N MET A 115 5.54 -4.37 1.39
CA MET A 115 5.32 -3.15 2.18
C MET A 115 4.13 -2.33 1.66
N GLU A 116 4.00 -2.16 0.35
CA GLU A 116 2.89 -1.47 -0.28
C GLU A 116 1.55 -2.15 0.00
N LYS A 117 1.51 -3.48 -0.10
CA LYS A 117 0.31 -4.26 0.23
C LYS A 117 -0.10 -4.09 1.69
N GLN A 118 0.85 -4.18 2.62
CA GLN A 118 0.58 -3.96 4.05
C GLN A 118 0.07 -2.54 4.32
N LEU A 119 0.68 -1.53 3.69
CA LEU A 119 0.26 -0.14 3.82
C LEU A 119 -1.16 0.07 3.27
N MET A 120 -1.49 -0.52 2.12
CA MET A 120 -2.82 -0.45 1.53
C MET A 120 -3.87 -1.12 2.42
N GLU A 121 -3.59 -2.32 2.93
CA GLU A 121 -4.50 -3.03 3.85
C GLU A 121 -4.74 -2.23 5.14
N ASP A 122 -3.70 -1.60 5.69
CA ASP A 122 -3.83 -0.77 6.89
C ASP A 122 -4.66 0.50 6.65
N LEU A 123 -4.51 1.14 5.48
CA LEU A 123 -5.33 2.28 5.09
C LEU A 123 -6.79 1.89 4.87
N GLU A 124 -7.05 0.75 4.22
CA GLU A 124 -8.39 0.22 4.02
C GLU A 124 -9.07 -0.11 5.34
N LYS A 125 -8.38 -0.81 6.25
CA LYS A 125 -8.89 -1.09 7.60
C LYS A 125 -9.19 0.18 8.38
N ARG A 126 -8.36 1.22 8.29
CA ARG A 126 -8.62 2.51 8.95
C ARG A 126 -9.88 3.18 8.38
N ARG A 127 -10.04 3.20 7.05
CA ARG A 127 -11.24 3.75 6.40
C ARG A 127 -12.50 2.96 6.76
N GLU A 128 -12.40 1.64 6.82
CA GLU A 128 -13.52 0.78 7.21
C GLU A 128 -13.90 1.00 8.66
N LYS A 129 -12.93 1.06 9.59
CA LYS A 129 -13.18 1.39 10.99
C LYS A 129 -13.86 2.75 11.17
N GLN A 130 -13.44 3.77 10.43
CA GLN A 130 -14.08 5.08 10.45
C GLN A 130 -15.54 5.01 9.97
N ARG A 131 -15.78 4.36 8.83
CA ARG A 131 -17.14 4.15 8.31
C ARG A 131 -18.02 3.32 9.26
N GLU A 132 -17.47 2.29 9.88
CA GLU A 132 -18.20 1.46 10.83
C GLU A 132 -18.52 2.22 12.11
N GLU A 133 -17.59 3.05 12.60
CA GLU A 133 -17.84 3.90 13.76
C GLU A 133 -18.89 4.97 13.48
N GLU A 134 -18.86 5.61 12.31
CA GLU A 134 -19.91 6.54 11.85
C GLU A 134 -21.26 5.83 11.77
N ARG A 135 -21.32 4.67 11.11
CA ARG A 135 -22.55 3.87 11.02
C ARG A 135 -23.07 3.46 12.40
N ARG A 136 -22.18 3.09 13.33
CA ARG A 136 -22.57 2.75 14.71
C ARG A 136 -23.16 3.96 15.43
N ARG A 137 -22.56 5.14 15.27
CA ARG A 137 -23.08 6.40 15.85
C ARG A 137 -24.44 6.75 15.25
N GLU A 138 -24.60 6.66 13.93
CA GLU A 138 -25.88 6.90 13.25
C GLU A 138 -26.97 5.92 13.72
N GLU A 139 -26.65 4.63 13.87
CA GLU A 139 -27.60 3.65 14.38
C GLU A 139 -27.99 3.92 15.85
N GLU A 140 -27.04 4.33 16.69
CA GLU A 140 -27.32 4.72 18.07
C GLU A 140 -28.20 5.98 18.14
N GLU A 141 -27.95 6.97 17.28
CA GLU A 141 -28.79 8.17 17.17
C GLU A 141 -30.18 7.84 16.64
N ARG A 142 -30.29 6.98 15.63
CA ARG A 142 -31.58 6.53 15.10
C ARG A 142 -32.40 5.80 16.15
N LYS A 143 -31.78 4.89 16.92
CA LYS A 143 -32.44 4.22 18.05
C LYS A 143 -32.91 5.20 19.13
N LYS A 144 -32.13 6.25 19.42
CA LYS A 144 -32.54 7.31 20.34
C LYS A 144 -33.73 8.09 19.79
N GLN A 145 -33.72 8.44 18.50
CA GLN A 145 -34.82 9.14 17.84
C GLN A 145 -36.10 8.29 17.86
N GLU A 146 -36.01 7.01 17.45
CA GLU A 146 -37.13 6.06 17.50
C GLU A 146 -37.68 5.92 18.93
N MET A 147 -36.82 5.87 19.95
CA MET A 147 -37.24 5.81 21.35
C MET A 147 -37.96 7.08 21.80
N VAL A 148 -37.44 8.26 21.43
CA VAL A 148 -38.07 9.55 21.74
C VAL A 148 -39.41 9.68 21.03
N GLU A 149 -39.47 9.33 19.75
CA GLU A 149 -40.71 9.33 18.96
C GLU A 149 -41.76 8.44 19.61
N LYS A 150 -41.39 7.21 20.01
CA LYS A 150 -42.29 6.31 20.72
C LYS A 150 -42.83 6.90 22.03
N ILE A 151 -41.99 7.59 22.81
CA ILE A 151 -42.42 8.26 24.05
C ILE A 151 -43.41 9.40 23.73
N LEU A 152 -43.15 10.17 22.68
CA LEU A 152 -44.03 11.25 22.25
C LEU A 152 -45.39 10.71 21.76
N GLU A 153 -45.39 9.63 20.96
CA GLU A 153 -46.62 8.96 20.54
C GLU A 153 -47.43 8.42 21.72
N GLU A 154 -46.79 7.77 22.69
CA GLU A 154 -47.47 7.27 23.88
C GLU A 154 -48.06 8.40 24.73
N ASN A 155 -47.36 9.53 24.85
CA ASN A 155 -47.88 10.71 25.54
C ASN A 155 -49.06 11.34 24.79
N GLN A 156 -48.95 11.46 23.46
CA GLN A 156 -50.02 11.98 22.62
C GLN A 156 -51.28 11.10 22.72
N ARG A 157 -51.13 9.77 22.67
CA ARG A 157 -52.23 8.83 22.89
C ARG A 157 -52.90 9.03 24.26
N LYS A 158 -52.11 9.20 25.32
CA LYS A 158 -52.66 9.47 26.67
C LYS A 158 -53.45 10.78 26.72
N ILE A 159 -52.97 11.82 26.05
CA ILE A 159 -53.67 13.11 25.97
C ILE A 159 -54.99 12.95 25.20
N GLU A 160 -54.96 12.28 24.05
CA GLU A 160 -56.14 12.03 23.23
C GLU A 160 -57.17 11.16 23.97
N GLU A 161 -56.75 10.10 24.65
CA GLU A 161 -57.62 9.26 25.47
C GLU A 161 -58.24 10.05 26.63
N ALA A 162 -57.46 10.90 27.30
CA ALA A 162 -57.97 11.75 28.37
C ALA A 162 -59.00 12.76 27.84
N GLN A 163 -58.71 13.41 26.71
CA GLN A 163 -59.64 14.33 26.05
C GLN A 163 -60.92 13.62 25.60
N LYS A 164 -60.79 12.42 25.03
CA LYS A 164 -61.92 11.59 24.60
C LYS A 164 -62.80 11.20 25.79
N LYS A 165 -62.21 10.78 26.92
CA LYS A 165 -62.95 10.47 28.15
C LYS A 165 -63.69 11.69 28.69
N LEU A 166 -63.05 12.86 28.73
CA LEU A 166 -63.71 14.10 29.16
C LEU A 166 -64.86 14.50 28.22
N ALA A 167 -64.69 14.30 26.92
CA ALA A 167 -65.75 14.55 25.94
C ALA A 167 -66.92 13.57 26.09
N GLU A 168 -66.63 12.28 26.32
CA GLU A 168 -67.61 11.23 26.57
C GLU A 168 -68.40 11.51 27.86
N GLU A 169 -67.73 11.91 28.95
CA GLU A 169 -68.37 12.27 30.21
C GLU A 169 -69.28 13.50 30.06
N ARG A 170 -68.82 14.54 29.33
CA ARG A 170 -69.65 15.71 29.00
C ARG A 170 -70.89 15.33 28.20
N LEU A 171 -70.75 14.45 27.22
CA LEU A 171 -71.88 13.95 26.43
C LEU A 171 -72.85 13.13 27.30
N ALA A 172 -72.35 12.24 28.15
CA ALA A 172 -73.15 11.45 29.07
C ALA A 172 -73.97 12.31 30.04
N MET A 173 -73.36 13.37 30.60
CA MET A 173 -74.05 14.34 31.45
C MET A 173 -75.20 15.04 30.72
N VAL A 174 -74.99 15.45 29.46
CA VAL A 174 -76.04 16.07 28.64
C VAL A 174 -77.17 15.10 28.32
N GLU A 175 -76.84 13.83 28.02
CA GLU A 175 -77.85 12.78 27.81
C GLU A 175 -78.65 12.47 29.07
N GLU A 176 -78.00 12.42 30.24
CA GLU A 176 -78.66 12.24 31.53
C GLU A 176 -79.59 13.41 31.83
N GLN A 177 -79.12 14.65 31.67
CA GLN A 177 -79.93 15.84 31.85
C GLN A 177 -81.17 15.82 30.94
N ARG A 178 -80.99 15.40 29.68
CA ARG A 178 -82.10 15.21 28.73
C ARG A 178 -83.11 14.16 29.21
N LYS A 179 -82.66 13.04 29.77
CA LYS A 179 -83.55 12.00 30.35
C LYS A 179 -84.31 12.52 31.56
N ILE A 180 -83.63 13.22 32.48
CA ILE A 180 -84.27 13.82 33.66
C ILE A 180 -85.33 14.84 33.24
N ASP A 181 -85.03 15.70 32.25
CA ASP A 181 -85.99 16.68 31.77
C ASP A 181 -87.18 16.02 31.05
N GLU A 182 -86.96 14.93 30.32
CA GLU A 182 -88.03 14.13 29.73
C GLU A 182 -88.92 13.48 30.79
N GLU A 183 -88.33 12.87 31.82
CA GLU A 183 -89.06 12.29 32.96
C GLU A 183 -89.82 13.37 33.75
N ARG A 184 -89.21 14.53 33.98
CA ARG A 184 -89.85 15.67 34.65
C ARG A 184 -91.06 16.17 33.86
N GLN A 185 -90.95 16.23 32.53
CA GLN A 185 -92.09 16.58 31.69
C GLN A 185 -93.19 15.51 31.72
N ARG A 186 -92.84 14.22 31.75
CA ARG A 186 -93.82 13.13 31.90
C ARG A 186 -94.55 13.21 33.23
N LEU A 187 -93.83 13.38 34.34
CA LEU A 187 -94.41 13.57 35.68
C LEU A 187 -95.31 14.80 35.75
N ARG A 188 -94.90 15.94 35.18
CA ARG A 188 -95.75 17.14 35.10
C ARG A 188 -97.05 16.88 34.35
N LYS A 189 -96.99 16.22 33.18
CA LYS A 189 -98.18 15.85 32.40
C LYS A 189 -99.08 14.90 33.19
N GLU A 190 -98.51 13.97 33.95
CA GLU A 190 -99.28 13.05 34.79
C GLU A 190 -99.95 13.76 35.97
N GLN A 191 -99.25 14.64 36.68
CA GLN A 191 -99.85 15.47 37.74
C GLN A 191 -100.93 16.40 37.21
N GLU A 192 -100.73 17.01 36.04
CA GLU A 192 -101.75 17.85 35.40
C GLU A 192 -103.00 17.03 35.01
N LYS A 193 -102.82 15.78 34.58
CA LYS A 193 -103.95 14.86 34.35
C LYS A 193 -104.66 14.51 35.65
N ARG A 194 -103.93 14.14 36.71
CA ARG A 194 -104.51 13.82 38.03
C ARG A 194 -105.28 14.99 38.61
N THR A 195 -104.70 16.19 38.61
CA THR A 195 -105.40 17.41 39.07
C THR A 195 -106.63 17.74 38.24
N LYS A 196 -106.60 17.54 36.91
CA LYS A 196 -107.80 17.66 36.05
C LYS A 196 -108.87 16.62 36.38
N GLU A 197 -108.47 15.39 36.66
CA GLU A 197 -109.37 14.30 37.09
C GLU A 197 -109.97 14.57 38.48
N GLU A 198 -109.16 15.03 39.43
CA GLU A 198 -109.59 15.47 40.77
C GLU A 198 -110.55 16.65 40.68
N GLN A 199 -110.22 17.68 39.88
CA GLN A 199 -111.12 18.80 39.60
C GLN A 199 -112.43 18.30 38.98
N LYS A 200 -112.39 17.35 38.03
CA LYS A 200 -113.62 16.74 37.47
C LYS A 200 -114.42 16.01 38.55
N LYS A 201 -113.77 15.32 39.49
CA LYS A 201 -114.40 14.61 40.60
C LYS A 201 -115.08 15.57 41.58
N ILE A 202 -114.44 16.69 41.90
CA ILE A 202 -114.97 17.75 42.79
C ILE A 202 -116.10 18.52 42.10
N LEU A 203 -115.93 18.88 40.83
CA LEU A 203 -116.90 19.65 40.04
C LEU A 203 -118.12 18.80 39.63
N GLY A 204 -118.14 17.48 39.90
CA GLY A 204 -119.28 16.60 39.66
C GLY A 204 -119.62 16.33 38.19
N LYS A 205 -118.75 16.70 37.25
CA LYS A 205 -118.91 16.34 35.84
C LYS A 205 -118.73 14.81 35.68
N ASN A 206 -119.58 14.20 34.86
CA ASN A 206 -119.64 12.75 34.58
C ASN A 206 -119.97 11.84 35.80
N ASN A 207 -120.93 12.20 36.65
CA ASN A 207 -121.43 11.35 37.75
C ASN A 207 -120.36 10.87 38.77
N SER A 208 -119.20 11.53 38.81
CA SER A 208 -118.03 11.14 39.60
C SER A 208 -118.19 11.31 41.13
N ARG A 209 -119.23 12.02 41.58
CA ARG A 209 -119.49 12.30 43.00
C ARG A 209 -120.31 11.16 43.61
N PRO A 210 -119.76 10.37 44.56
CA PRO A 210 -120.50 9.29 45.18
C PRO A 210 -121.74 9.85 45.89
N LYS A 211 -122.90 9.27 45.59
CA LYS A 211 -124.17 9.69 46.20
C LYS A 211 -124.17 9.30 47.67
N LEU A 212 -123.81 10.25 48.53
CA LEU A 212 -123.97 10.12 49.98
C LEU A 212 -125.47 10.26 50.30
N SER A 213 -126.11 9.14 50.64
CA SER A 213 -127.46 9.12 51.19
C SER A 213 -127.40 9.50 52.67
N PHE A 214 -127.70 10.76 52.99
CA PHE A 214 -127.89 11.19 54.37
C PHE A 214 -129.35 10.99 54.78
N SER A 215 -129.62 10.06 55.69
CA SER A 215 -130.91 9.97 56.37
C SER A 215 -130.99 11.08 57.42
N LEU A 216 -131.84 12.08 57.21
CA LEU A 216 -132.18 13.05 58.25
C LEU A 216 -133.03 12.31 59.31
N LYS A 217 -132.47 12.16 60.51
CA LYS A 217 -133.24 11.69 61.67
C LYS A 217 -134.20 12.82 62.08
N PRO A 218 -135.52 12.64 62.03
CA PRO A 218 -136.45 13.63 62.56
C PRO A 218 -136.32 13.63 64.09
N VAL A 219 -136.04 14.80 64.67
CA VAL A 219 -136.11 15.00 66.12
C VAL A 219 -137.44 15.70 66.41
N ILE A 220 -138.21 15.03 67.27
CA ILE A 220 -139.52 15.37 67.81
C ILE A 220 -139.42 16.60 68.69
#